data_AF-A0A7S3VF23-F1
#
_entry.id   AF-A0A7S3VF23-F1
#
_cell.length_a   1.000
_cell.length_b   1.000
_cell.length_c   1.000
_cell.angle_alpha   90.00
_cell.angle_beta   90.00
_cell.angle_gamma   90.00
#
_symmetry.space_group_name_H-M   'P 1'
#
loop_
_entity.id
_entity.type
_entity.pdbx_description
1 polymer ?
#
loop_
_entity_poly.entity_id
_entity_poly.type
_entity_poly.pdbx_seq_one_letter_code
_entity_poly.pdbx_strand_id
1 'polypeptide(L)'
;MKLAAFVVLLLLQPYSAESQGATTCSGLRLNFPAPSTGECLTAWDNQKGEVKEYPGDFDGFKNEAKIYRCPARNKRVIISNGIPDHQVTLQNKKGPCVINWAVEIPLNPTIATSRTEVPIRGMLAMALNGIPAYGPQESDSNNAVEGDDGVQGARFWYGHAGPNSAWHIHNPQMGEETVTATTLLGYAMDGFPIYGPLDDNSVSNLDPCNGIENSDGSYQYHVRAIDQVDGDLDYCNGSNPENNWNYILGCYSGTTAGSQVFDSTAYNLDTTDCVEEGTPTASPTQSPISQGTRPNIIVMQPDDLQFFDEWTRPPNNPTTSTKTINFPVAGLPNIDSLRLNGLQMKEAYTASPVCGTSRYSTLTGKYPSRSGMVRQHAQENSNGDPALVTIPTTKLVDLDGINDCTKENIAVQFTNNGYRTGMIGKWHLSKIKDDEYTYAAAVGRVKQCGFSTVEGLYIENLASEGGFNNYSDGTFSHNMEWITYEAVQFINSQDEKPFFLYFNPTVPHSSNDVGDALTNPKFTCRDTANGKLDFDPVIKGMTEQYGNCADYRESIYNRADTEDDYGPIWLDDSVGAIITALEDKGVLDNTIF
;
A
#
# COMPACT_ATOMS: atom_id res chain seq x y z
N MET A 1 43.21 -36.90 74.60
CA MET A 1 43.71 -36.25 73.38
C MET A 1 42.63 -36.40 72.31
N LYS A 2 42.11 -35.26 71.85
CA LYS A 2 41.19 -35.02 70.71
C LYS A 2 39.76 -35.61 70.74
N LEU A 3 38.81 -34.69 70.92
CA LEU A 3 37.41 -34.73 70.46
C LEU A 3 37.34 -34.71 68.92
N ALA A 4 36.31 -35.34 68.36
CA ALA A 4 35.63 -34.87 67.15
C ALA A 4 34.15 -35.27 67.23
N ALA A 5 33.28 -34.27 67.15
CA ALA A 5 31.83 -34.39 67.08
C ALA A 5 31.36 -34.32 65.62
N PHE A 6 30.36 -35.13 65.29
CA PHE A 6 29.64 -35.14 64.02
C PHE A 6 28.60 -34.02 63.99
N VAL A 7 28.63 -33.14 62.98
CA VAL A 7 27.53 -32.24 62.62
C VAL A 7 27.37 -32.20 61.10
N VAL A 8 26.10 -32.34 60.73
CA VAL A 8 25.37 -32.10 59.47
C VAL A 8 26.12 -31.32 58.37
N LEU A 9 26.08 -31.92 57.18
CA LEU A 9 26.61 -31.42 55.91
C LEU A 9 25.80 -30.19 55.43
N LEU A 10 26.32 -28.99 55.65
CA LEU A 10 26.03 -27.80 54.85
C LEU A 10 27.33 -27.44 54.11
N LEU A 11 27.40 -27.71 52.81
CA LEU A 11 28.45 -27.19 51.97
C LEU A 11 27.91 -25.99 51.18
N LEU A 12 28.09 -24.82 51.77
CA LEU A 12 28.33 -23.60 51.03
C LEU A 12 29.72 -23.72 50.39
N GLN A 13 29.79 -23.82 49.07
CA GLN A 13 30.91 -23.28 48.29
C GLN A 13 30.38 -22.58 47.04
N PRO A 14 31.04 -21.47 46.65
CA PRO A 14 30.48 -20.47 45.75
C PRO A 14 30.65 -20.93 44.31
N TYR A 15 29.58 -20.88 43.52
CA TYR A 15 29.72 -20.83 42.07
C TYR A 15 29.72 -19.36 41.67
N SER A 16 30.92 -18.80 41.65
CA SER A 16 31.25 -17.59 40.91
C SER A 16 31.21 -17.92 39.43
N ALA A 17 30.20 -17.43 38.75
CA ALA A 17 30.25 -16.98 37.37
C ALA A 17 28.98 -16.16 37.14
N GLU A 18 28.95 -14.95 37.71
CA GLU A 18 28.36 -13.84 36.97
C GLU A 18 29.02 -13.88 35.59
N SER A 19 28.25 -14.21 34.56
CA SER A 19 28.69 -14.00 33.19
C SER A 19 28.96 -12.49 33.06
N GLN A 20 30.24 -12.16 33.11
CA GLN A 20 30.74 -10.89 32.63
C GLN A 20 30.33 -10.76 31.17
N GLY A 21 29.42 -9.84 30.88
CA GLY A 21 28.97 -9.56 29.51
C GLY A 21 27.90 -8.46 29.40
N ALA A 22 27.86 -7.50 30.34
CA ALA A 22 26.99 -6.32 30.25
C ALA A 22 27.51 -5.12 31.05
N THR A 23 28.83 -4.92 31.11
CA THR A 23 29.45 -3.76 31.80
C THR A 23 29.56 -2.51 30.92
N THR A 24 29.13 -2.57 29.65
CA THR A 24 29.40 -1.54 28.63
C THR A 24 28.17 -0.93 27.98
N CYS A 25 26.98 -1.53 28.12
CA CYS A 25 25.72 -0.96 27.66
C CYS A 25 25.31 0.21 28.56
N SER A 26 25.06 1.38 27.98
CA SER A 26 24.54 2.55 28.68
C SER A 26 23.00 2.63 28.67
N GLY A 27 22.35 1.78 27.87
CA GLY A 27 20.90 1.71 27.76
C GLY A 27 20.23 1.37 29.09
N LEU A 28 19.28 2.20 29.53
CA LEU A 28 18.46 1.91 30.70
C LEU A 28 17.48 0.77 30.41
N ARG A 29 17.31 -0.14 31.39
CA ARG A 29 16.48 -1.35 31.24
C ARG A 29 14.97 -1.10 31.08
N LEU A 30 14.44 0.11 31.31
CA LEU A 30 13.00 0.40 31.29
C LEU A 30 12.72 1.91 31.07
N ASN A 31 12.93 2.43 29.86
CA ASN A 31 12.54 3.82 29.55
C ASN A 31 11.02 4.00 29.35
N PHE A 32 10.30 2.92 29.05
CA PHE A 32 8.86 2.94 28.75
C PHE A 32 8.15 1.75 29.42
N PRO A 33 7.78 1.88 30.71
CA PRO A 33 7.15 0.79 31.45
C PRO A 33 5.74 0.51 30.93
N ALA A 34 5.32 -0.76 31.01
CA ALA A 34 3.96 -1.15 30.68
C ALA A 34 2.93 -0.50 31.63
N PRO A 35 1.78 -0.04 31.11
CA PRO A 35 0.68 0.51 31.91
C PRO A 35 -0.09 -0.60 32.64
N SER A 36 -1.29 -0.30 33.15
CA SER A 36 -2.08 -1.30 33.86
C SER A 36 -2.46 -2.51 32.99
N THR A 37 -2.55 -3.64 33.67
CA THR A 37 -3.01 -4.91 33.12
C THR A 37 -4.52 -5.04 33.35
N GLY A 38 -5.24 -5.37 32.28
CA GLY A 38 -6.66 -5.70 32.29
C GLY A 38 -6.91 -7.21 32.41
N GLU A 39 -7.93 -7.70 31.72
CA GLU A 39 -8.29 -9.12 31.70
C GLU A 39 -7.23 -9.96 30.98
N CYS A 40 -7.12 -11.24 31.37
CA CYS A 40 -6.08 -12.14 30.90
C CYS A 40 -6.67 -13.40 30.25
N LEU A 41 -6.03 -13.87 29.18
CA LEU A 41 -6.30 -15.16 28.55
C LEU A 41 -5.70 -16.31 29.39
N THR A 42 -6.14 -16.47 30.64
CA THR A 42 -5.62 -17.49 31.56
C THR A 42 -5.90 -18.91 31.10
N ALA A 43 -6.85 -19.10 30.17
CA ALA A 43 -7.10 -20.39 29.54
C ALA A 43 -5.88 -20.94 28.78
N TRP A 44 -4.95 -20.06 28.38
CA TRP A 44 -3.71 -20.42 27.69
C TRP A 44 -2.55 -20.74 28.65
N ASP A 45 -2.76 -20.57 29.96
CA ASP A 45 -1.70 -20.81 30.93
C ASP A 45 -1.25 -22.29 30.92
N ASN A 46 0.05 -22.49 30.93
CA ASN A 46 0.76 -23.78 30.87
C ASN A 46 0.57 -24.58 29.57
N GLN A 47 0.13 -23.95 28.47
CA GLN A 47 -0.01 -24.58 27.14
C GLN A 47 1.20 -24.29 26.21
N LYS A 48 2.42 -24.29 26.75
CA LYS A 48 3.64 -24.04 25.96
C LYS A 48 3.74 -25.00 24.77
N GLY A 49 3.95 -24.47 23.58
CA GLY A 49 4.06 -25.18 22.30
C GLY A 49 2.76 -25.28 21.52
N GLU A 50 1.61 -24.93 22.11
CA GLU A 50 0.35 -24.88 21.37
C GLU A 50 0.27 -23.68 20.44
N VAL A 51 -0.37 -23.89 19.29
CA VAL A 51 -0.71 -22.85 18.31
C VAL A 51 -2.13 -22.36 18.59
N LYS A 52 -2.34 -21.05 18.54
CA LYS A 52 -3.64 -20.38 18.74
C LYS A 52 -3.97 -19.55 17.51
N GLU A 53 -5.13 -19.82 16.91
CA GLU A 53 -5.62 -19.12 15.72
C GLU A 53 -6.44 -17.88 16.09
N TYR A 54 -6.10 -16.73 15.51
CA TYR A 54 -6.91 -15.52 15.64
C TYR A 54 -8.05 -15.49 14.59
N PRO A 55 -9.26 -15.01 14.92
CA PRO A 55 -9.73 -14.62 16.25
C PRO A 55 -10.34 -15.78 17.06
N GLY A 56 -10.33 -17.00 16.52
CA GLY A 56 -11.11 -18.13 17.04
C GLY A 56 -10.74 -18.57 18.46
N ASP A 57 -9.44 -18.72 18.73
CA ASP A 57 -8.93 -19.27 20.00
C ASP A 57 -8.74 -18.19 21.09
N PHE A 58 -9.06 -16.94 20.79
CA PHE A 58 -8.82 -15.78 21.64
C PHE A 58 -9.98 -15.47 22.59
N ASP A 59 -10.96 -16.37 22.75
CA ASP A 59 -12.07 -16.25 23.71
C ASP A 59 -12.79 -14.89 23.71
N GLY A 60 -12.88 -14.24 22.54
CA GLY A 60 -13.52 -12.93 22.36
C GLY A 60 -12.62 -11.72 22.61
N PHE A 61 -11.37 -11.91 23.06
CA PHE A 61 -10.35 -10.87 23.08
C PHE A 61 -9.97 -10.53 21.64
N LYS A 62 -10.32 -9.33 21.19
CA LYS A 62 -9.92 -8.81 19.89
C LYS A 62 -8.76 -7.85 20.06
N ASN A 63 -7.89 -7.75 19.07
CA ASN A 63 -6.96 -6.63 19.00
C ASN A 63 -7.74 -5.32 18.83
N GLU A 64 -7.38 -4.30 19.61
CA GLU A 64 -8.00 -2.97 19.56
C GLU A 64 -6.95 -1.87 19.37
N ALA A 65 -6.01 -2.10 18.45
CA ALA A 65 -5.00 -1.11 18.10
C ALA A 65 -5.58 0.00 17.21
N LYS A 66 -5.25 1.24 17.57
CA LYS A 66 -5.60 2.45 16.83
C LYS A 66 -4.44 3.44 16.88
N ILE A 67 -4.10 4.02 15.74
CA ILE A 67 -3.03 4.99 15.59
C ILE A 67 -3.67 6.33 15.24
N TYR A 68 -3.20 7.43 15.81
CA TYR A 68 -3.74 8.76 15.56
C TYR A 68 -2.62 9.76 15.24
N ARG A 69 -2.88 10.67 14.30
CA ARG A 69 -2.06 11.86 14.03
C ARG A 69 -2.67 13.04 14.73
N CYS A 70 -1.89 13.74 15.55
CA CYS A 70 -2.28 14.94 16.30
C CYS A 70 -1.34 16.09 15.91
N PRO A 71 -1.59 16.79 14.78
CA PRO A 71 -0.66 17.76 14.22
C PRO A 71 -0.39 18.98 15.09
N ALA A 72 -1.39 19.51 15.80
CA ALA A 72 -1.24 20.71 16.62
C ALA A 72 -0.28 20.48 17.80
N ARG A 73 -0.27 19.27 18.35
CA ARG A 73 0.68 18.86 19.40
C ARG A 73 1.96 18.21 18.86
N ASN A 74 2.07 18.03 17.54
CA ASN A 74 3.14 17.30 16.88
C ASN A 74 3.34 15.88 17.48
N LYS A 75 2.22 15.17 17.71
CA LYS A 75 2.22 13.81 18.29
C LYS A 75 1.57 12.80 17.37
N ARG A 76 2.15 11.61 17.34
CA ARG A 76 1.45 10.39 16.95
C ARG A 76 1.08 9.65 18.24
N VAL A 77 -0.17 9.19 18.32
CA VAL A 77 -0.71 8.51 19.50
C VAL A 77 -1.14 7.10 19.11
N ILE A 78 -0.65 6.08 19.80
CA ILE A 78 -1.04 4.69 19.56
C ILE A 78 -1.79 4.20 20.80
N ILE A 79 -3.07 3.89 20.65
CA ILE A 79 -3.92 3.28 21.68
C ILE A 79 -4.07 1.81 21.33
N SER A 80 -3.75 0.92 22.26
CA SER A 80 -3.81 -0.52 22.02
C SER A 80 -4.11 -1.28 23.31
N ASN A 81 -4.70 -2.46 23.17
CA ASN A 81 -4.86 -3.42 24.26
C ASN A 81 -3.74 -4.49 24.29
N GLY A 82 -2.81 -4.46 23.33
CA GLY A 82 -1.64 -5.35 23.28
C GLY A 82 -1.95 -6.82 23.00
N ILE A 83 -3.18 -7.16 22.60
CA ILE A 83 -3.58 -8.52 22.24
C ILE A 83 -3.14 -8.80 20.79
N PRO A 84 -2.47 -9.93 20.48
CA PRO A 84 -2.10 -10.21 19.09
C PRO A 84 -3.30 -10.43 18.17
N ASP A 85 -3.17 -10.06 16.90
CA ASP A 85 -4.21 -10.12 15.86
C ASP A 85 -3.97 -11.21 14.80
N HIS A 86 -3.11 -12.16 15.14
CA HIS A 86 -2.60 -13.19 14.23
C HIS A 86 -2.39 -14.52 14.97
N GLN A 87 -2.05 -15.57 14.22
CA GLN A 87 -1.73 -16.87 14.77
C GLN A 87 -0.50 -16.79 15.68
N VAL A 88 -0.59 -17.28 16.92
CA VAL A 88 0.55 -17.28 17.86
C VAL A 88 0.90 -18.68 18.33
N THR A 89 2.19 -18.93 18.55
CA THR A 89 2.67 -20.15 19.22
C THR A 89 3.12 -19.80 20.63
N LEU A 90 2.54 -20.45 21.64
CA LEU A 90 2.79 -20.11 23.04
C LEU A 90 4.20 -20.56 23.48
N GLN A 91 5.09 -19.61 23.74
CA GLN A 91 6.46 -19.93 24.19
C GLN A 91 6.65 -19.92 25.71
N ASN A 92 5.79 -19.19 26.42
CA ASN A 92 5.81 -19.09 27.87
C ASN A 92 4.59 -19.77 28.50
N LYS A 93 4.69 -20.04 29.80
CA LYS A 93 3.60 -20.67 30.58
C LYS A 93 2.41 -19.74 30.84
N LYS A 94 2.47 -18.48 30.41
CA LYS A 94 1.41 -17.50 30.64
C LYS A 94 0.79 -17.08 29.32
N GLY A 95 -0.54 -16.98 29.29
CA GLY A 95 -1.27 -16.30 28.23
C GLY A 95 -1.07 -14.78 28.29
N PRO A 96 -1.38 -14.07 27.20
CA PRO A 96 -1.38 -12.60 27.18
C PRO A 96 -2.52 -12.03 28.03
N CYS A 97 -2.27 -10.85 28.59
CA CYS A 97 -3.32 -10.01 29.14
C CYS A 97 -3.53 -8.77 28.27
N VAL A 98 -4.71 -8.17 28.39
CA VAL A 98 -4.93 -6.79 27.96
C VAL A 98 -3.95 -5.90 28.72
N ILE A 99 -3.19 -5.10 27.98
CA ILE A 99 -2.34 -4.05 28.52
C ILE A 99 -2.82 -2.73 27.94
N ASN A 100 -3.16 -1.79 28.81
CA ASN A 100 -3.85 -0.55 28.45
C ASN A 100 -2.90 0.50 27.87
N TRP A 101 -2.32 0.23 26.69
CA TRP A 101 -1.33 1.11 26.04
C TRP A 101 -1.97 2.38 25.51
N ALA A 102 -1.40 3.53 25.90
CA ALA A 102 -1.53 4.79 25.18
C ALA A 102 -0.12 5.40 25.01
N VAL A 103 0.44 5.30 23.82
CA VAL A 103 1.82 5.71 23.53
C VAL A 103 1.82 6.99 22.71
N GLU A 104 2.41 8.05 23.23
CA GLU A 104 2.69 9.27 22.46
C GLU A 104 4.15 9.26 21.97
N ILE A 105 4.35 9.52 20.68
CA ILE A 105 5.66 9.73 20.05
C ILE A 105 5.62 10.98 19.16
N PRO A 106 6.77 11.58 18.79
CA PRO A 106 6.81 12.70 17.84
C PRO A 106 6.14 12.34 16.51
N LEU A 107 5.29 13.23 15.99
CA LEU A 107 4.68 13.06 14.65
C LEU A 107 5.69 13.38 13.54
N ASN A 108 6.42 14.48 13.71
CA ASN A 108 7.49 14.93 12.82
C ASN A 108 8.82 14.86 13.60
N PRO A 109 9.44 13.68 13.69
CA PRO A 109 10.75 13.51 14.34
C PRO A 109 11.86 14.18 13.55
N THR A 110 12.95 14.53 14.23
CA THR A 110 14.15 15.11 13.62
C THR A 110 15.37 14.34 14.09
N ILE A 111 16.36 14.16 13.20
CA ILE A 111 17.63 13.53 13.55
C ILE A 111 18.31 14.36 14.65
N ALA A 112 18.67 13.70 15.75
CA ALA A 112 19.34 14.31 16.88
C ALA A 112 20.83 14.52 16.58
N THR A 113 21.44 15.51 17.23
CA THR A 113 22.89 15.76 17.13
C THR A 113 23.74 14.63 17.70
N SER A 114 23.15 13.74 18.50
CA SER A 114 23.78 12.57 19.10
C SER A 114 22.78 11.43 19.17
N ARG A 115 23.20 10.24 18.75
CA ARG A 115 22.42 9.01 18.87
C ARG A 115 22.34 8.53 20.31
N THR A 116 21.26 7.85 20.64
CA THR A 116 21.08 7.23 21.96
C THR A 116 20.85 5.73 21.83
N GLU A 117 21.43 4.97 22.75
CA GLU A 117 21.27 3.52 22.80
C GLU A 117 19.80 3.15 23.09
N VAL A 118 19.31 2.13 22.39
CA VAL A 118 17.97 1.57 22.67
C VAL A 118 17.97 0.81 24.00
N PRO A 119 16.80 0.63 24.65
CA PRO A 119 16.72 -0.15 25.88
C PRO A 119 17.21 -1.59 25.65
N ILE A 120 18.11 -2.05 26.52
CA ILE A 120 18.63 -3.43 26.53
C ILE A 120 17.48 -4.43 26.68
N ARG A 121 16.52 -4.09 27.54
CA ARG A 121 15.27 -4.82 27.76
C ARG A 121 14.15 -3.80 27.73
N GLY A 122 13.02 -4.15 27.15
CA GLY A 122 11.86 -3.25 27.09
C GLY A 122 11.61 -2.65 25.71
N MET A 123 10.60 -1.78 25.67
CA MET A 123 10.04 -1.26 24.42
C MET A 123 11.02 -0.36 23.70
N LEU A 124 11.25 -0.68 22.42
CA LEU A 124 11.99 0.18 21.49
C LEU A 124 11.10 0.84 20.43
N ALA A 125 9.95 0.22 20.12
CA ALA A 125 9.00 0.67 19.11
C ALA A 125 7.61 0.07 19.39
N MET A 126 6.62 0.54 18.63
CA MET A 126 5.28 -0.03 18.58
C MET A 126 4.96 -0.44 17.14
N ALA A 127 4.54 -1.69 16.95
CA ALA A 127 4.08 -2.19 15.65
C ALA A 127 2.72 -1.62 15.27
N LEU A 128 2.34 -1.71 13.99
CA LEU A 128 1.06 -1.18 13.51
C LEU A 128 -0.16 -1.87 14.14
N ASN A 129 -0.06 -3.16 14.46
CA ASN A 129 -1.08 -3.88 15.23
C ASN A 129 -1.06 -3.57 16.73
N GLY A 130 -0.33 -2.53 17.15
CA GLY A 130 -0.32 -2.05 18.54
C GLY A 130 0.35 -3.00 19.53
N ILE A 131 1.18 -3.93 19.07
CA ILE A 131 2.02 -4.77 19.92
C ILE A 131 3.39 -4.09 20.08
N PRO A 132 3.92 -3.98 21.31
CA PRO A 132 5.22 -3.37 21.52
C PRO A 132 6.36 -4.29 21.03
N ALA A 133 7.31 -3.70 20.32
CA ALA A 133 8.54 -4.35 19.91
C ALA A 133 9.67 -4.05 20.90
N TYR A 134 10.36 -5.10 21.32
CA TYR A 134 11.41 -5.07 22.34
C TYR A 134 12.77 -5.39 21.71
N GLY A 135 13.84 -4.96 22.38
CA GLY A 135 15.21 -5.34 22.02
C GLY A 135 15.41 -6.85 22.04
N PRO A 136 16.38 -7.39 21.31
CA PRO A 136 16.57 -8.83 21.11
C PRO A 136 17.07 -9.57 22.36
N GLN A 137 17.46 -8.86 23.42
CA GLN A 137 17.99 -9.50 24.63
C GLN A 137 16.87 -9.76 25.64
N GLU A 138 16.75 -11.00 26.12
CA GLU A 138 15.84 -11.33 27.24
C GLU A 138 16.57 -11.95 28.46
N SER A 139 15.87 -12.72 29.31
CA SER A 139 16.40 -13.32 30.54
C SER A 139 17.71 -14.04 30.29
N ASP A 140 18.63 -13.96 31.26
CA ASP A 140 19.99 -14.53 31.17
C ASP A 140 20.87 -13.99 30.04
N SER A 141 20.48 -12.88 29.39
CA SER A 141 21.22 -12.22 28.30
C SER A 141 21.17 -12.97 26.96
N ASN A 142 20.24 -13.92 26.81
CA ASN A 142 20.09 -14.68 25.57
C ASN A 142 19.50 -13.82 24.44
N ASN A 143 19.93 -14.12 23.21
CA ASN A 143 19.32 -13.60 21.99
C ASN A 143 17.96 -14.26 21.77
N ALA A 144 16.89 -13.52 22.05
CA ALA A 144 15.51 -13.95 21.91
C ALA A 144 15.08 -14.16 20.46
N VAL A 145 15.83 -13.63 19.49
CA VAL A 145 15.56 -13.80 18.05
C VAL A 145 16.08 -15.15 17.53
N GLU A 146 17.20 -15.65 18.07
CA GLU A 146 17.93 -16.81 17.51
C GLU A 146 18.05 -18.05 18.43
N GLY A 147 17.56 -18.00 19.67
CA GLY A 147 17.90 -19.00 20.71
C GLY A 147 17.50 -20.47 20.48
N ASP A 148 18.46 -21.37 20.72
CA ASP A 148 18.43 -22.85 20.64
C ASP A 148 17.69 -23.59 21.80
N ASP A 149 17.00 -22.88 22.70
CA ASP A 149 16.51 -23.44 23.97
C ASP A 149 15.04 -23.90 23.96
N GLY A 150 14.66 -24.64 22.92
CA GLY A 150 13.30 -25.19 22.79
C GLY A 150 12.25 -24.17 22.33
N VAL A 151 12.70 -23.18 21.55
CA VAL A 151 11.89 -22.14 20.90
C VAL A 151 11.99 -22.23 19.37
N GLN A 152 12.31 -23.41 18.82
CA GLN A 152 12.49 -23.67 17.38
C GLN A 152 11.17 -23.70 16.56
N GLY A 153 10.08 -23.09 17.03
CA GLY A 153 8.73 -23.31 16.50
C GLY A 153 8.09 -22.15 15.72
N ALA A 154 8.56 -20.91 15.83
CA ALA A 154 7.84 -19.76 15.27
C ALA A 154 8.79 -18.90 14.43
N ARG A 155 8.67 -18.97 13.11
CA ARG A 155 9.53 -18.23 12.18
C ARG A 155 9.07 -16.79 11.91
N PHE A 156 7.77 -16.47 12.12
CA PHE A 156 7.18 -15.23 11.59
C PHE A 156 6.44 -14.35 12.63
N TRP A 157 5.70 -14.98 13.56
CA TRP A 157 4.81 -14.29 14.51
C TRP A 157 5.39 -14.09 15.92
N TYR A 158 6.68 -13.80 15.98
CA TYR A 158 7.44 -14.00 17.21
C TYR A 158 7.21 -12.92 18.24
N GLY A 159 6.23 -13.18 19.10
CA GLY A 159 6.08 -12.54 20.39
C GLY A 159 5.81 -13.54 21.49
N HIS A 160 5.91 -13.07 22.73
CA HIS A 160 5.52 -13.87 23.88
C HIS A 160 5.04 -12.97 25.01
N ALA A 161 4.24 -13.56 25.91
CA ALA A 161 3.85 -12.91 27.15
C ALA A 161 5.03 -12.88 28.12
N GLY A 162 5.46 -11.68 28.53
CA GLY A 162 6.48 -11.50 29.55
C GLY A 162 6.02 -11.93 30.94
N PRO A 163 6.85 -11.78 32.00
CA PRO A 163 6.48 -12.14 33.37
C PRO A 163 5.21 -11.44 33.89
N ASN A 164 4.92 -10.25 33.39
CA ASN A 164 3.71 -9.44 33.65
C ASN A 164 2.56 -9.75 32.68
N SER A 165 2.67 -10.80 31.86
CA SER A 165 1.73 -11.19 30.82
C SER A 165 1.52 -10.16 29.69
N ALA A 166 2.38 -9.14 29.57
CA ALA A 166 2.38 -8.26 28.42
C ALA A 166 2.97 -8.98 27.21
N TRP A 167 2.17 -9.14 26.15
CA TRP A 167 2.66 -9.66 24.88
C TRP A 167 3.55 -8.62 24.19
N HIS A 168 4.70 -9.05 23.71
CA HIS A 168 5.66 -8.21 22.99
C HIS A 168 6.42 -9.04 21.96
N ILE A 169 6.96 -8.38 20.95
CA ILE A 169 7.67 -9.01 19.83
C ILE A 169 9.15 -8.66 19.84
N HIS A 170 9.99 -9.60 19.39
CA HIS A 170 11.44 -9.38 19.22
C HIS A 170 11.89 -9.51 17.75
N ASN A 171 11.06 -10.16 16.93
CA ASN A 171 11.42 -10.49 15.55
C ASN A 171 11.27 -9.26 14.63
N PRO A 172 12.19 -9.10 13.65
CA PRO A 172 12.19 -7.97 12.71
C PRO A 172 10.92 -7.84 11.88
N GLN A 173 10.13 -8.90 11.69
CA GLN A 173 8.86 -8.82 10.97
C GLN A 173 7.77 -8.02 11.70
N MET A 174 7.96 -7.76 13.00
CA MET A 174 7.09 -6.90 13.80
C MET A 174 5.58 -7.20 13.72
N GLY A 175 5.20 -8.47 13.46
CA GLY A 175 3.80 -8.89 13.39
C GLY A 175 3.17 -8.75 12.00
N GLU A 176 3.97 -8.75 10.93
CA GLU A 176 3.50 -8.81 9.54
C GLU A 176 3.93 -10.13 8.87
N GLU A 177 3.03 -10.74 8.08
CA GLU A 177 3.33 -12.02 7.37
C GLU A 177 4.38 -11.85 6.27
N THR A 178 4.29 -10.73 5.56
CA THR A 178 5.11 -10.42 4.38
C THR A 178 5.72 -9.05 4.54
N VAL A 179 7.04 -9.01 4.70
CA VAL A 179 7.80 -7.78 4.90
C VAL A 179 8.73 -7.54 3.72
N THR A 180 8.62 -6.37 3.09
CA THR A 180 9.53 -5.88 2.06
C THR A 180 10.12 -4.54 2.52
N ALA A 181 11.10 -4.03 1.79
CA ALA A 181 11.70 -2.71 2.05
C ALA A 181 10.67 -1.58 2.14
N THR A 182 9.49 -1.71 1.51
CA THR A 182 8.44 -0.68 1.49
C THR A 182 7.31 -0.94 2.48
N THR A 183 7.28 -2.09 3.16
CA THR A 183 6.26 -2.40 4.17
C THR A 183 6.52 -1.56 5.42
N LEU A 184 5.60 -0.66 5.77
CA LEU A 184 5.63 0.04 7.06
C LEU A 184 5.25 -0.94 8.17
N LEU A 185 6.13 -1.15 9.15
CA LEU A 185 5.95 -2.11 10.23
C LEU A 185 5.50 -1.46 11.55
N GLY A 186 5.85 -0.19 11.73
CA GLY A 186 5.52 0.53 12.96
C GLY A 186 6.35 1.80 13.12
N TYR A 187 6.41 2.28 14.35
CA TYR A 187 7.12 3.51 14.68
C TYR A 187 8.03 3.31 15.89
N ALA A 188 9.27 3.78 15.76
CA ALA A 188 10.24 3.80 16.83
C ALA A 188 9.81 4.80 17.93
N MET A 189 10.29 4.58 19.15
CA MET A 189 9.99 5.51 20.26
C MET A 189 10.62 6.89 20.10
N ASP A 190 11.45 7.16 19.09
CA ASP A 190 11.87 8.51 18.73
C ASP A 190 10.98 9.15 17.64
N GLY A 191 9.96 8.44 17.16
CA GLY A 191 8.92 8.89 16.23
C GLY A 191 9.14 8.49 14.77
N PHE A 192 10.33 8.03 14.40
CA PHE A 192 10.62 7.66 13.01
C PHE A 192 9.90 6.36 12.59
N PRO A 193 9.45 6.27 11.33
CA PRO A 193 8.85 5.04 10.81
C PRO A 193 9.89 3.93 10.66
N ILE A 194 9.45 2.69 10.85
CA ILE A 194 10.25 1.48 10.69
C ILE A 194 9.66 0.66 9.55
N TYR A 195 10.48 0.36 8.56
CA TYR A 195 10.12 -0.43 7.38
C TYR A 195 10.76 -1.82 7.40
N GLY A 196 10.28 -2.70 6.53
CA GLY A 196 10.85 -4.04 6.34
C GLY A 196 12.28 -4.02 5.80
N PRO A 197 12.94 -5.19 5.75
CA PRO A 197 14.37 -5.28 5.47
C PRO A 197 14.72 -4.89 4.04
N LEU A 198 15.90 -4.30 3.88
CA LEU A 198 16.53 -4.10 2.57
C LEU A 198 17.17 -5.40 2.06
N ASP A 199 17.36 -5.51 0.75
CA ASP A 199 18.18 -6.58 0.18
C ASP A 199 19.64 -6.48 0.62
N ASP A 200 20.37 -7.60 0.58
CA ASP A 200 21.75 -7.70 1.08
C ASP A 200 22.72 -6.71 0.42
N ASN A 201 22.45 -6.29 -0.82
CA ASN A 201 23.28 -5.31 -1.52
C ASN A 201 23.05 -3.89 -0.97
N SER A 202 21.82 -3.62 -0.53
CA SER A 202 21.35 -2.31 -0.08
C SER A 202 21.50 -2.09 1.42
N VAL A 203 21.68 -3.16 2.21
CA VAL A 203 21.93 -3.10 3.67
C VAL A 203 23.13 -2.20 4.01
N SER A 204 24.13 -2.13 3.13
CA SER A 204 25.31 -1.27 3.31
C SER A 204 25.01 0.23 3.28
N ASN A 205 23.83 0.63 2.78
CA ASN A 205 23.37 2.01 2.77
C ASN A 205 22.78 2.46 4.11
N LEU A 206 22.50 1.51 5.02
CA LEU A 206 21.97 1.82 6.33
C LEU A 206 23.05 2.44 7.21
N ASP A 207 22.65 3.46 7.95
CA ASP A 207 23.46 4.01 9.02
C ASP A 207 23.58 2.99 10.19
N PRO A 208 24.49 3.23 11.15
CA PRO A 208 24.66 2.35 12.31
C PRO A 208 23.41 2.14 13.20
N CYS A 209 22.37 2.99 13.11
CA CYS A 209 21.09 2.78 13.81
C CYS A 209 20.09 1.94 13.00
N ASN A 210 20.46 1.52 11.78
CA ASN A 210 19.60 0.95 10.74
C ASN A 210 18.71 1.93 9.99
N GLY A 211 19.07 3.21 9.90
CA GLY A 211 18.27 4.14 9.11
C GLY A 211 18.90 4.63 7.83
N ILE A 212 18.07 5.19 6.98
CA ILE A 212 18.43 5.82 5.73
C ILE A 212 17.84 7.23 5.71
N GLU A 213 18.65 8.21 5.31
CA GLU A 213 18.18 9.55 4.97
C GLU A 213 17.90 9.59 3.47
N ASN A 214 16.63 9.82 3.12
CA ASN A 214 16.16 9.89 1.76
C ASN A 214 16.56 11.23 1.12
N SER A 215 16.54 11.28 -0.21
CA SER A 215 16.92 12.49 -0.97
C SER A 215 16.03 13.72 -0.70
N ASP A 216 14.82 13.51 -0.19
CA ASP A 216 13.88 14.56 0.23
C ASP A 216 14.14 15.08 1.66
N GLY A 217 15.15 14.53 2.35
CA GLY A 217 15.50 14.84 3.73
C GLY A 217 14.66 14.11 4.78
N SER A 218 13.77 13.20 4.37
CA SER A 218 13.09 12.30 5.32
C SER A 218 14.05 11.21 5.81
N TYR A 219 13.79 10.68 7.00
CA TYR A 219 14.58 9.60 7.58
C TYR A 219 13.66 8.48 8.04
N GLN A 220 14.08 7.25 7.82
CA GLN A 220 13.33 6.05 8.21
C GLN A 220 14.29 4.94 8.64
N TYR A 221 13.83 4.06 9.52
CA TYR A 221 14.54 2.83 9.86
C TYR A 221 14.12 1.69 8.95
N HIS A 222 15.03 0.74 8.75
CA HIS A 222 14.73 -0.58 8.21
C HIS A 222 15.14 -1.63 9.22
N VAL A 223 14.28 -2.62 9.45
CA VAL A 223 14.68 -3.83 10.19
C VAL A 223 15.73 -4.60 9.40
N ARG A 224 16.44 -5.53 10.05
CA ARG A 224 17.36 -6.47 9.39
C ARG A 224 16.76 -7.86 9.37
N ALA A 225 16.91 -8.57 8.26
CA ALA A 225 16.64 -10.00 8.23
C ALA A 225 17.58 -10.71 9.23
N ILE A 226 17.13 -11.86 9.75
CA ILE A 226 17.86 -12.54 10.83
C ILE A 226 19.29 -12.89 10.39
N ASP A 227 19.46 -13.33 9.15
CA ASP A 227 20.76 -13.67 8.54
C ASP A 227 21.65 -12.46 8.20
N GLN A 228 21.12 -11.23 8.30
CA GLN A 228 21.89 -9.99 8.12
C GLN A 228 22.52 -9.48 9.42
N VAL A 229 22.25 -10.14 10.55
CA VAL A 229 22.73 -9.77 11.88
C VAL A 229 23.71 -10.83 12.38
N ASP A 230 24.86 -10.39 12.89
CA ASP A 230 25.82 -11.29 13.53
C ASP A 230 25.50 -11.42 15.02
N GLY A 231 24.71 -12.44 15.36
CA GLY A 231 24.29 -12.74 16.73
C GLY A 231 25.40 -13.23 17.66
N ASP A 232 26.59 -13.57 17.13
CA ASP A 232 27.73 -14.03 17.93
C ASP A 232 28.49 -12.87 18.61
N LEU A 233 28.23 -11.63 18.19
CA LEU A 233 28.82 -10.43 18.79
C LEU A 233 28.19 -10.12 20.16
N ASP A 234 28.92 -9.39 21.02
CA ASP A 234 28.34 -8.82 22.23
C ASP A 234 27.21 -7.85 21.86
N TYR A 235 26.08 -7.88 22.58
CA TYR A 235 24.92 -7.02 22.30
C TYR A 235 25.31 -5.54 22.13
N CYS A 236 26.14 -5.00 23.01
CA CYS A 236 26.60 -3.62 22.94
C CYS A 236 28.04 -3.49 22.46
N ASN A 237 28.29 -2.47 21.65
CA ASN A 237 29.62 -2.10 21.18
C ASN A 237 30.52 -1.47 22.24
N GLY A 238 29.92 -0.97 23.32
CA GLY A 238 30.60 -0.43 24.50
C GLY A 238 31.38 0.87 24.34
N SER A 239 31.52 1.36 23.11
CA SER A 239 32.19 2.64 22.79
C SER A 239 31.25 3.67 22.16
N ASN A 240 30.15 3.21 21.56
CA ASN A 240 29.17 4.02 20.86
C ASN A 240 27.75 3.53 21.21
N PRO A 241 26.69 4.35 21.00
CA PRO A 241 25.31 3.99 21.34
C PRO A 241 24.71 2.87 20.48
N GLU A 242 25.36 2.43 19.40
CA GLU A 242 24.83 1.41 18.51
C GLU A 242 25.03 0.00 19.09
N ASN A 243 23.99 -0.83 19.01
CA ASN A 243 24.05 -2.25 19.40
C ASN A 243 24.35 -3.15 18.19
N ASN A 244 24.92 -4.33 18.41
CA ASN A 244 25.28 -5.29 17.36
C ASN A 244 24.11 -6.19 16.94
N TRP A 245 23.14 -6.40 17.82
CA TRP A 245 21.96 -7.22 17.52
C TRP A 245 20.83 -6.32 17.00
N ASN A 246 21.14 -5.56 15.97
CA ASN A 246 20.28 -4.54 15.39
C ASN A 246 19.21 -5.15 14.48
N TYR A 247 18.45 -6.13 14.97
CA TYR A 247 17.34 -6.73 14.23
C TYR A 247 16.24 -5.71 13.94
N ILE A 248 15.82 -4.94 14.93
CA ILE A 248 14.78 -3.90 14.76
C ILE A 248 15.43 -2.51 14.70
N LEU A 249 16.23 -2.15 15.70
CA LEU A 249 16.92 -0.86 15.79
C LEU A 249 18.33 -1.05 16.37
N GLY A 250 19.33 -0.38 15.78
CA GLY A 250 20.67 -0.30 16.36
C GLY A 250 20.80 0.76 17.46
N CYS A 251 20.10 1.88 17.30
CA CYS A 251 20.01 3.00 18.23
C CYS A 251 18.84 3.90 17.83
N TYR A 252 18.56 4.93 18.62
CA TYR A 252 17.75 6.06 18.17
C TYR A 252 18.63 7.13 17.53
N SER A 253 18.39 7.40 16.25
CA SER A 253 18.85 8.57 15.51
C SER A 253 18.06 9.83 15.86
N GLY A 254 16.84 9.72 16.37
CA GLY A 254 16.06 10.83 16.91
C GLY A 254 16.20 11.02 18.42
N THR A 255 15.28 11.79 19.01
CA THR A 255 15.17 11.94 20.47
C THR A 255 13.89 11.30 21.00
N THR A 256 14.03 10.53 22.08
CA THR A 256 12.92 9.92 22.81
C THR A 256 12.33 10.83 23.88
N ALA A 257 12.89 12.02 24.11
CA ALA A 257 12.44 12.95 25.15
C ALA A 257 10.99 13.42 24.96
N GLY A 258 10.49 13.38 23.71
CA GLY A 258 9.12 13.69 23.36
C GLY A 258 8.15 12.53 23.52
N SER A 259 8.60 11.34 23.93
CA SER A 259 7.80 10.13 23.91
C SER A 259 7.40 9.69 25.31
N GLN A 260 6.16 9.24 25.46
CA GLN A 260 5.59 8.88 26.74
C GLN A 260 4.62 7.71 26.60
N VAL A 261 4.57 6.87 27.63
CA VAL A 261 3.57 5.81 27.77
C VAL A 261 2.62 6.18 28.89
N PHE A 262 1.32 6.12 28.58
CA PHE A 262 0.21 6.35 29.48
C PHE A 262 -0.65 5.10 29.60
N ASP A 263 -1.52 5.13 30.60
CA ASP A 263 -2.59 4.15 30.76
C ASP A 263 -3.83 4.58 29.96
N SER A 264 -4.24 3.79 28.97
CA SER A 264 -5.36 4.11 28.08
C SER A 264 -6.70 4.22 28.80
N THR A 265 -6.85 3.63 29.98
CA THR A 265 -8.09 3.76 30.78
C THR A 265 -8.26 5.14 31.41
N ALA A 266 -7.15 5.88 31.57
CA ALA A 266 -7.13 7.24 32.10
C ALA A 266 -6.67 8.28 31.06
N TYR A 267 -6.29 7.84 29.87
CA TYR A 267 -5.79 8.70 28.81
C TYR A 267 -6.96 9.31 28.02
N ASN A 268 -6.99 10.64 27.96
CA ASN A 268 -7.99 11.37 27.20
C ASN A 268 -7.36 11.82 25.88
N LEU A 269 -7.71 11.15 24.78
CA LEU A 269 -7.32 11.57 23.44
C LEU A 269 -8.06 12.87 23.08
N ASP A 270 -7.32 13.91 22.71
CA ASP A 270 -7.90 15.15 22.18
C ASP A 270 -8.36 14.93 20.74
N THR A 271 -9.64 14.57 20.58
CA THR A 271 -10.25 14.31 19.27
C THR A 271 -10.44 15.57 18.42
N THR A 272 -10.13 16.77 18.93
CA THR A 272 -10.13 18.00 18.12
C THR A 272 -8.84 18.18 17.33
N ASP A 273 -7.74 17.58 17.79
CA ASP A 273 -6.42 17.58 17.15
C ASP A 273 -6.12 16.24 16.48
N CYS A 274 -6.57 15.14 17.09
CA CYS A 274 -6.18 13.79 16.70
C CYS A 274 -7.15 13.15 15.70
N VAL A 275 -6.62 12.64 14.59
CA VAL A 275 -7.36 11.84 13.60
C VAL A 275 -6.76 10.45 13.49
N GLU A 276 -7.60 9.41 13.47
CA GLU A 276 -7.17 8.01 13.39
C GLU A 276 -6.54 7.72 12.00
N GLU A 277 -5.29 7.26 11.96
CA GLU A 277 -4.57 6.83 10.75
C GLU A 277 -5.28 5.61 10.14
N GLY A 278 -5.41 5.56 8.82
CA GLY A 278 -6.07 4.45 8.12
C GLY A 278 -7.61 4.44 8.19
N THR A 279 -8.24 5.27 9.02
CA THR A 279 -9.65 5.63 8.80
C THR A 279 -9.74 6.69 7.70
N PRO A 280 -10.77 6.65 6.81
CA PRO A 280 -11.06 7.78 5.95
C PRO A 280 -11.17 8.98 6.86
N THR A 281 -10.29 9.95 6.66
CA THR A 281 -10.16 11.13 7.50
C THR A 281 -11.56 11.71 7.67
N ALA A 282 -12.15 11.63 8.86
CA ALA A 282 -13.19 12.58 9.20
C ALA A 282 -12.50 13.93 9.10
N SER A 283 -12.90 14.73 8.11
CA SER A 283 -12.25 15.97 7.73
C SER A 283 -11.80 16.74 8.98
N PRO A 284 -10.63 17.39 8.95
CA PRO A 284 -10.24 18.28 10.02
C PRO A 284 -11.42 19.20 10.31
N THR A 285 -11.69 19.43 11.60
CA THR A 285 -12.67 20.39 12.08
C THR A 285 -12.18 21.82 11.79
N GLN A 286 -11.86 22.10 10.52
CA GLN A 286 -12.28 23.37 9.96
C GLN A 286 -13.81 23.35 9.93
N SER A 287 -14.36 24.45 10.43
CA SER A 287 -15.75 24.86 10.22
C SER A 287 -16.23 24.49 8.81
N PRO A 288 -17.52 24.10 8.68
CA PRO A 288 -18.00 23.18 7.66
C PRO A 288 -17.46 23.55 6.29
N ILE A 289 -17.02 22.54 5.52
CA ILE A 289 -17.09 22.56 4.05
C ILE A 289 -18.33 23.38 3.75
N SER A 290 -18.14 24.55 3.11
CA SER A 290 -19.28 25.38 2.77
C SER A 290 -20.29 24.43 2.15
N GLN A 291 -21.50 24.36 2.70
CA GLN A 291 -22.59 23.67 2.02
C GLN A 291 -22.67 24.31 0.62
N GLY A 292 -22.02 23.70 -0.37
CA GLY A 292 -21.59 24.48 -1.53
C GLY A 292 -20.66 23.80 -2.54
N THR A 293 -19.63 23.03 -2.15
CA THR A 293 -18.68 22.47 -3.15
C THR A 293 -18.93 20.99 -3.41
N ARG A 294 -19.40 20.68 -4.62
CA ARG A 294 -19.54 19.30 -5.10
C ARG A 294 -18.13 18.69 -5.29
N PRO A 295 -17.91 17.39 -4.98
CA PRO A 295 -16.59 16.78 -5.11
C PRO A 295 -16.21 16.60 -6.59
N ASN A 296 -14.91 16.56 -6.86
CA ASN A 296 -14.38 16.00 -8.11
C ASN A 296 -14.49 14.48 -8.08
N ILE A 297 -14.52 13.86 -9.24
CA ILE A 297 -14.69 12.42 -9.39
C ILE A 297 -13.75 11.95 -10.50
N ILE A 298 -12.89 10.99 -10.18
CA ILE A 298 -12.11 10.23 -11.14
C ILE A 298 -12.70 8.82 -11.18
N VAL A 299 -12.91 8.29 -12.38
CA VAL A 299 -13.17 6.86 -12.57
C VAL A 299 -12.03 6.34 -13.43
N MET A 300 -11.14 5.57 -12.80
CA MET A 300 -10.04 4.90 -13.49
C MET A 300 -10.47 3.49 -13.90
N GLN A 301 -10.38 3.19 -15.20
CA GLN A 301 -10.69 1.86 -15.74
C GLN A 301 -9.57 1.39 -16.68
N PRO A 302 -8.46 0.88 -16.11
CA PRO A 302 -7.36 0.32 -16.88
C PRO A 302 -7.84 -0.97 -17.56
N ASP A 303 -7.22 -1.29 -18.69
CA ASP A 303 -7.74 -2.30 -19.59
C ASP A 303 -7.05 -3.65 -19.38
N ASP A 304 -7.84 -4.69 -19.14
CA ASP A 304 -7.38 -6.05 -18.78
C ASP A 304 -6.48 -6.13 -17.54
N LEU A 305 -6.52 -5.11 -16.66
CA LEU A 305 -5.82 -5.19 -15.37
C LEU A 305 -6.41 -6.33 -14.53
N GLN A 306 -5.54 -7.24 -14.13
CA GLN A 306 -5.92 -8.39 -13.34
C GLN A 306 -5.90 -8.05 -11.84
N PHE A 307 -6.62 -8.83 -11.04
CA PHE A 307 -6.45 -8.80 -9.58
C PHE A 307 -5.23 -9.62 -9.21
N PHE A 308 -4.29 -9.01 -8.48
CA PHE A 308 -3.12 -9.68 -7.93
C PHE A 308 -3.52 -10.53 -6.71
N ASP A 309 -2.93 -11.73 -6.59
CA ASP A 309 -3.25 -12.66 -5.51
C ASP A 309 -2.90 -12.06 -4.13
N GLU A 310 -1.90 -11.19 -4.08
CA GLU A 310 -1.38 -10.44 -2.93
C GLU A 310 -2.39 -9.40 -2.39
N TRP A 311 -3.27 -8.84 -3.22
CA TRP A 311 -4.30 -7.88 -2.78
C TRP A 311 -5.54 -8.57 -2.22
N THR A 312 -5.94 -9.66 -2.85
CA THR A 312 -7.03 -10.56 -2.44
C THR A 312 -7.15 -11.63 -3.49
N ARG A 313 -7.14 -12.89 -3.07
CA ARG A 313 -7.42 -14.02 -3.97
C ARG A 313 -8.81 -13.87 -4.58
N PRO A 314 -8.95 -13.82 -5.92
CA PRO A 314 -10.25 -13.59 -6.54
C PRO A 314 -11.26 -14.70 -6.17
N PRO A 315 -12.50 -14.34 -5.79
CA PRO A 315 -13.54 -15.31 -5.47
C PRO A 315 -13.96 -16.04 -6.75
N ASN A 316 -13.54 -17.31 -6.84
CA ASN A 316 -13.71 -18.24 -7.97
C ASN A 316 -12.74 -18.04 -9.14
N ASN A 317 -11.49 -18.50 -9.00
CA ASN A 317 -10.69 -18.95 -10.15
C ASN A 317 -11.12 -20.40 -10.49
N PRO A 318 -12.02 -20.63 -11.46
CA PRO A 318 -12.54 -21.95 -11.71
C PRO A 318 -11.49 -22.71 -12.54
N THR A 319 -10.89 -23.74 -11.94
CA THR A 319 -10.34 -24.92 -12.64
C THR A 319 -9.03 -24.85 -13.42
N THR A 320 -8.22 -23.78 -13.32
CA THR A 320 -6.80 -23.83 -13.78
C THR A 320 -5.83 -23.33 -12.71
N SER A 321 -5.28 -24.28 -11.94
CA SER A 321 -4.29 -24.07 -10.87
C SER A 321 -2.86 -23.87 -11.39
N THR A 322 -2.63 -23.06 -12.42
CA THR A 322 -1.28 -22.94 -13.02
C THR A 322 -0.80 -21.53 -13.36
N LYS A 323 -1.63 -20.49 -13.28
CA LYS A 323 -1.17 -19.11 -13.47
C LYS A 323 -1.35 -18.34 -12.17
N THR A 324 -0.27 -18.26 -11.38
CA THR A 324 -0.11 -17.22 -10.36
C THR A 324 -0.05 -15.90 -11.10
N ILE A 325 -0.85 -14.92 -10.68
CA ILE A 325 -0.73 -13.55 -11.17
C ILE A 325 0.20 -12.86 -10.19
N ASN A 326 1.49 -12.90 -10.51
CA ASN A 326 2.51 -12.37 -9.62
C ASN A 326 2.33 -10.85 -9.49
N PHE A 327 2.40 -10.34 -8.27
CA PHE A 327 2.60 -8.93 -8.04
C PHE A 327 4.04 -8.55 -8.42
N PRO A 328 4.27 -7.42 -9.11
CA PRO A 328 5.63 -6.99 -9.43
C PRO A 328 6.48 -6.88 -8.17
N VAL A 329 7.72 -7.38 -8.16
CA VAL A 329 8.58 -7.33 -6.96
C VAL A 329 8.90 -5.88 -6.56
N ALA A 330 8.97 -4.96 -7.53
CA ALA A 330 9.10 -3.54 -7.28
C ALA A 330 7.89 -2.91 -6.56
N GLY A 331 6.77 -3.65 -6.46
CA GLY A 331 5.53 -3.20 -5.87
C GLY A 331 4.76 -2.21 -6.75
N LEU A 332 3.55 -1.86 -6.29
CA LEU A 332 2.68 -0.85 -6.91
C LEU A 332 2.25 0.17 -5.85
N PRO A 333 3.19 0.98 -5.32
CA PRO A 333 2.97 1.81 -4.12
C PRO A 333 1.86 2.84 -4.28
N ASN A 334 1.63 3.38 -5.49
CA ASN A 334 0.62 4.41 -5.70
C ASN A 334 -0.80 3.82 -5.76
N ILE A 335 -0.97 2.68 -6.44
CA ILE A 335 -2.23 1.93 -6.44
C ILE A 335 -2.50 1.33 -5.05
N ASP A 336 -1.45 0.84 -4.36
CA ASP A 336 -1.57 0.40 -2.98
C ASP A 336 -1.99 1.54 -2.05
N SER A 337 -1.50 2.75 -2.26
CA SER A 337 -1.95 3.92 -1.50
C SER A 337 -3.45 4.17 -1.68
N LEU A 338 -3.99 4.09 -2.91
CA LEU A 338 -5.44 4.18 -3.13
C LEU A 338 -6.20 3.04 -2.44
N ARG A 339 -5.67 1.81 -2.50
CA ARG A 339 -6.28 0.63 -1.86
C ARG A 339 -6.31 0.75 -0.34
N LEU A 340 -5.22 1.21 0.28
CA LEU A 340 -5.04 1.29 1.73
C LEU A 340 -5.76 2.50 2.34
N ASN A 341 -5.92 3.59 1.60
CA ASN A 341 -6.63 4.79 2.05
C ASN A 341 -8.09 4.86 1.57
N GLY A 342 -8.56 3.84 0.85
CA GLY A 342 -9.89 3.79 0.23
C GLY A 342 -10.78 2.66 0.75
N LEU A 343 -11.92 2.47 0.06
CA LEU A 343 -12.81 1.33 0.29
C LEU A 343 -12.50 0.23 -0.73
N GLN A 344 -12.05 -0.93 -0.26
CA GLN A 344 -11.81 -2.09 -1.13
C GLN A 344 -13.08 -2.95 -1.28
N MET A 345 -13.54 -3.14 -2.52
CA MET A 345 -14.60 -4.10 -2.85
C MET A 345 -13.99 -5.42 -3.32
N LYS A 346 -13.90 -6.41 -2.42
CA LYS A 346 -13.28 -7.72 -2.68
C LYS A 346 -14.09 -8.64 -3.61
N GLU A 347 -15.38 -8.33 -3.80
CA GLU A 347 -16.32 -9.10 -4.62
C GLU A 347 -16.94 -8.22 -5.73
N ALA A 348 -16.09 -7.54 -6.50
CA ALA A 348 -16.51 -6.68 -7.61
C ALA A 348 -16.43 -7.43 -8.95
N TYR A 349 -17.55 -7.53 -9.67
CA TYR A 349 -17.63 -8.24 -10.95
C TYR A 349 -18.03 -7.30 -12.09
N THR A 350 -17.30 -7.37 -13.20
CA THR A 350 -17.72 -6.72 -14.44
C THR A 350 -19.02 -7.35 -14.96
N ALA A 351 -19.95 -6.56 -15.48
CA ALA A 351 -21.18 -7.08 -16.09
C ALA A 351 -20.92 -7.89 -17.37
N SER A 352 -19.71 -7.84 -17.93
CA SER A 352 -19.27 -8.65 -19.05
C SER A 352 -17.74 -8.70 -19.15
N PRO A 353 -17.14 -9.85 -19.51
CA PRO A 353 -15.68 -10.03 -19.57
C PRO A 353 -15.07 -9.53 -20.90
N VAL A 354 -15.63 -8.48 -21.52
CA VAL A 354 -15.13 -7.90 -22.78
C VAL A 354 -15.10 -6.38 -22.68
N CYS A 355 -14.05 -5.74 -23.24
CA CYS A 355 -13.76 -4.32 -23.04
C CYS A 355 -14.96 -3.40 -23.34
N GLY A 356 -15.58 -3.53 -24.51
CA GLY A 356 -16.70 -2.67 -24.94
C GLY A 356 -17.93 -2.78 -24.04
N THR A 357 -18.31 -3.99 -23.67
CA THR A 357 -19.50 -4.26 -22.82
C THR A 357 -19.27 -3.90 -21.35
N SER A 358 -18.06 -4.11 -20.84
CA SER A 358 -17.67 -3.66 -19.50
C SER A 358 -17.76 -2.13 -19.40
N ARG A 359 -17.13 -1.41 -20.34
CA ARG A 359 -17.16 0.06 -20.42
C ARG A 359 -18.58 0.62 -20.62
N TYR A 360 -19.42 -0.06 -21.40
CA TYR A 360 -20.82 0.32 -21.57
C TYR A 360 -21.55 0.32 -20.23
N SER A 361 -21.32 -0.71 -19.41
CA SER A 361 -21.98 -0.84 -18.11
C SER A 361 -21.48 0.22 -17.14
N THR A 362 -20.18 0.49 -17.11
CA THR A 362 -19.58 1.56 -16.30
C THR A 362 -20.17 2.93 -16.65
N LEU A 363 -20.29 3.25 -17.95
CA LEU A 363 -20.72 4.58 -18.37
C LEU A 363 -22.24 4.79 -18.24
N THR A 364 -23.05 3.74 -18.44
CA THR A 364 -24.52 3.85 -18.47
C THR A 364 -25.21 3.37 -17.19
N GLY A 365 -24.53 2.58 -16.36
CA GLY A 365 -25.14 1.87 -15.24
C GLY A 365 -26.11 0.75 -15.66
N LYS A 366 -26.11 0.35 -16.94
CA LYS A 366 -27.02 -0.66 -17.51
C LYS A 366 -26.26 -1.95 -17.82
N TYR A 367 -26.90 -3.10 -17.63
CA TYR A 367 -26.36 -4.37 -18.14
C TYR A 367 -26.18 -4.31 -19.68
N PRO A 368 -25.15 -4.94 -20.26
CA PRO A 368 -24.90 -4.90 -21.70
C PRO A 368 -26.06 -5.43 -22.55
N SER A 369 -26.82 -6.38 -22.02
CA SER A 369 -28.05 -6.92 -22.63
C SER A 369 -29.16 -5.89 -22.82
N ARG A 370 -29.05 -4.72 -22.18
CA ARG A 370 -29.99 -3.60 -22.32
C ARG A 370 -29.64 -2.67 -23.48
N SER A 371 -28.48 -2.83 -24.12
CA SER A 371 -28.12 -2.01 -25.28
C SER A 371 -29.11 -2.20 -26.43
N GLY A 372 -29.40 -1.12 -27.14
CA GLY A 372 -30.28 -1.10 -28.31
C GLY A 372 -29.79 -2.02 -29.42
N MET A 373 -28.47 -2.11 -29.65
CA MET A 373 -27.88 -3.02 -30.64
C MET A 373 -28.22 -4.48 -30.34
N VAL A 374 -28.05 -4.93 -29.09
CA VAL A 374 -28.33 -6.31 -28.67
C VAL A 374 -29.82 -6.61 -28.81
N ARG A 375 -30.68 -5.65 -28.43
CA ARG A 375 -32.14 -5.80 -28.56
C ARG A 375 -32.61 -5.83 -30.01
N GLN A 376 -31.99 -5.05 -30.90
CA GLN A 376 -32.29 -5.06 -32.34
C GLN A 376 -31.88 -6.39 -32.98
N HIS A 377 -30.65 -6.86 -32.75
CA HIS A 377 -30.20 -8.16 -33.26
C HIS A 377 -31.09 -9.31 -32.76
N ALA A 378 -31.59 -9.20 -31.52
CA ALA A 378 -32.53 -10.18 -30.99
C ALA A 378 -33.91 -10.16 -31.67
N GLN A 379 -34.34 -9.02 -32.22
CA GLN A 379 -35.60 -8.89 -32.95
C GLN A 379 -35.49 -9.32 -34.42
N GLU A 380 -34.31 -9.20 -35.03
CA GLU A 380 -34.05 -9.60 -36.43
C GLU A 380 -34.01 -11.13 -36.60
N ASN A 381 -33.77 -11.89 -35.53
CA ASN A 381 -33.72 -13.35 -35.58
C ASN A 381 -35.15 -13.97 -35.65
N SER A 382 -35.66 -14.13 -36.87
CA SER A 382 -37.07 -14.47 -37.16
C SER A 382 -37.42 -15.96 -37.08
N ASN A 383 -36.45 -16.84 -36.81
CA ASN A 383 -36.61 -18.29 -36.99
C ASN A 383 -36.81 -19.10 -35.70
N GLY A 384 -36.97 -18.43 -34.55
CA GLY A 384 -37.11 -19.11 -33.25
C GLY A 384 -35.81 -19.67 -32.67
N ASP A 385 -34.68 -19.47 -33.35
CA ASP A 385 -33.36 -19.71 -32.80
C ASP A 385 -33.02 -18.65 -31.73
N PRO A 386 -32.30 -19.02 -30.65
CA PRO A 386 -31.76 -18.04 -29.73
C PRO A 386 -30.98 -16.97 -30.50
N ALA A 387 -31.29 -15.69 -30.26
CA ALA A 387 -30.48 -14.60 -30.77
C ALA A 387 -29.03 -14.81 -30.35
N LEU A 388 -28.13 -14.99 -31.33
CA LEU A 388 -26.71 -15.09 -31.05
C LEU A 388 -26.22 -13.68 -30.71
N VAL A 389 -26.31 -13.32 -29.43
CA VAL A 389 -25.75 -12.08 -28.92
C VAL A 389 -24.26 -12.33 -28.72
N THR A 390 -23.47 -12.08 -29.76
CA THR A 390 -22.02 -12.03 -29.62
C THR A 390 -21.68 -10.76 -28.86
N ILE A 391 -21.58 -10.90 -27.54
CA ILE A 391 -21.18 -9.90 -26.55
C ILE A 391 -20.07 -8.92 -27.02
N PRO A 392 -19.03 -9.29 -27.81
CA PRO A 392 -17.97 -8.37 -28.23
C PRO A 392 -18.37 -7.15 -29.08
N THR A 393 -19.59 -7.06 -29.64
CA THR A 393 -19.95 -5.92 -30.51
C THR A 393 -20.68 -4.78 -29.82
N THR A 394 -21.01 -4.87 -28.53
CA THR A 394 -21.80 -3.82 -27.86
C THR A 394 -21.04 -2.49 -27.85
N LYS A 395 -21.58 -1.54 -28.59
CA LYS A 395 -21.21 -0.12 -28.58
C LYS A 395 -22.34 0.67 -27.87
N LEU A 396 -22.12 1.95 -27.55
CA LEU A 396 -23.20 2.83 -27.09
C LEU A 396 -24.24 2.99 -28.21
N VAL A 397 -25.22 2.10 -28.21
CA VAL A 397 -26.41 2.13 -29.06
C VAL A 397 -27.57 2.00 -28.09
N ASP A 398 -28.36 3.06 -27.95
CA ASP A 398 -29.58 3.04 -27.14
C ASP A 398 -30.78 2.63 -28.03
N LEU A 399 -31.96 2.54 -27.42
CA LEU A 399 -33.18 2.14 -28.12
C LEU A 399 -33.52 3.08 -29.28
N ASP A 400 -34.20 2.54 -30.29
CA ASP A 400 -34.64 3.20 -31.53
C ASP A 400 -33.58 3.29 -32.65
N GLY A 401 -32.48 2.53 -32.55
CA GLY A 401 -31.46 2.44 -33.62
C GLY A 401 -30.59 3.69 -33.73
N ILE A 402 -30.69 4.60 -32.76
CA ILE A 402 -29.87 5.80 -32.69
C ILE A 402 -28.64 5.46 -31.86
N ASN A 403 -27.45 5.65 -32.43
CA ASN A 403 -26.18 5.65 -31.69
C ASN A 403 -26.08 6.90 -30.78
N ASP A 404 -27.11 7.12 -29.95
CA ASP A 404 -27.30 8.32 -29.14
C ASP A 404 -26.64 8.16 -27.78
N CYS A 405 -25.32 8.32 -27.73
CA CYS A 405 -24.61 8.48 -26.46
C CYS A 405 -24.82 9.88 -25.83
N THR A 406 -25.68 10.74 -26.38
CA THR A 406 -25.90 12.10 -25.87
C THR A 406 -26.83 12.14 -24.65
N LYS A 407 -27.37 10.98 -24.23
CA LYS A 407 -28.32 10.84 -23.11
C LYS A 407 -27.98 9.60 -22.26
N GLU A 408 -28.60 9.54 -21.08
CA GLU A 408 -28.62 8.34 -20.21
C GLU A 408 -27.25 7.70 -19.89
N ASN A 409 -26.20 8.53 -19.80
CA ASN A 409 -24.88 8.11 -19.35
C ASN A 409 -24.29 9.11 -18.34
N ILE A 410 -23.32 8.63 -17.56
CA ILE A 410 -22.75 9.35 -16.43
C ILE A 410 -22.09 10.68 -16.82
N ALA A 411 -21.42 10.77 -17.97
CA ALA A 411 -20.78 12.00 -18.43
C ALA A 411 -21.81 13.08 -18.79
N VAL A 412 -22.91 12.70 -19.44
CA VAL A 412 -24.05 13.61 -19.69
C VAL A 412 -24.68 14.08 -18.39
N GLN A 413 -24.85 13.19 -17.41
CA GLN A 413 -25.39 13.59 -16.11
C GLN A 413 -24.48 14.58 -15.39
N PHE A 414 -23.16 14.37 -15.40
CA PHE A 414 -22.20 15.31 -14.83
C PHE A 414 -22.21 16.66 -15.56
N THR A 415 -22.20 16.64 -16.89
CA THR A 415 -22.29 17.86 -17.72
C THR A 415 -23.54 18.67 -17.40
N ASN A 416 -24.72 18.02 -17.36
CA ASN A 416 -25.99 18.68 -17.04
C ASN A 416 -26.03 19.23 -15.61
N ASN A 417 -25.18 18.71 -14.72
CA ASN A 417 -24.99 19.17 -13.35
C ASN A 417 -23.77 20.09 -13.19
N GLY A 418 -23.29 20.72 -14.28
CA GLY A 418 -22.30 21.78 -14.20
C GLY A 418 -20.87 21.33 -13.89
N TYR A 419 -20.59 20.03 -14.02
CA TYR A 419 -19.23 19.52 -13.96
C TYR A 419 -18.50 19.77 -15.28
N ARG A 420 -17.18 19.99 -15.20
CA ARG A 420 -16.30 19.78 -16.36
C ARG A 420 -16.07 18.27 -16.54
N THR A 421 -16.18 17.77 -17.76
CA THR A 421 -16.10 16.34 -18.05
C THR A 421 -14.91 16.05 -18.98
N GLY A 422 -14.03 15.15 -18.54
CA GLY A 422 -12.85 14.72 -19.28
C GLY A 422 -12.92 13.23 -19.61
N MET A 423 -12.57 12.85 -20.84
CA MET A 423 -12.29 11.47 -21.21
C MET A 423 -10.85 11.38 -21.74
N ILE A 424 -10.07 10.48 -21.15
CA ILE A 424 -8.65 10.33 -21.50
C ILE A 424 -8.30 8.85 -21.59
N GLY A 425 -7.60 8.45 -22.65
CA GLY A 425 -7.21 7.05 -22.89
C GLY A 425 -8.17 6.26 -23.79
N LYS A 426 -8.54 5.05 -23.41
CA LYS A 426 -9.31 4.08 -24.20
C LYS A 426 -10.82 4.32 -24.13
N TRP A 427 -11.48 4.41 -25.29
CA TRP A 427 -12.94 4.57 -25.38
C TRP A 427 -13.68 3.26 -25.67
N HIS A 428 -13.42 2.61 -26.81
CA HIS A 428 -14.05 1.35 -27.24
C HIS A 428 -15.59 1.37 -27.39
N LEU A 429 -16.29 2.49 -27.23
CA LEU A 429 -17.76 2.52 -27.23
C LEU A 429 -18.42 3.06 -28.50
N SER A 430 -17.64 3.44 -29.52
CA SER A 430 -18.15 3.87 -30.82
C SER A 430 -17.26 3.39 -31.97
N LYS A 431 -17.75 3.55 -33.20
CA LYS A 431 -17.01 3.35 -34.45
C LYS A 431 -17.03 4.62 -35.29
N ILE A 432 -16.02 4.78 -36.15
CA ILE A 432 -15.88 5.83 -37.17
C ILE A 432 -15.65 5.08 -38.48
N LYS A 433 -16.26 5.57 -39.58
CA LYS A 433 -16.08 4.97 -40.90
C LYS A 433 -14.64 5.17 -41.38
N ASP A 434 -14.11 4.19 -42.10
CA ASP A 434 -12.70 4.17 -42.52
C ASP A 434 -12.31 5.36 -43.40
N ASP A 435 -13.22 5.88 -44.23
CA ASP A 435 -12.98 7.05 -45.09
C ASP A 435 -12.97 8.39 -44.35
N GLU A 436 -13.42 8.42 -43.09
CA GLU A 436 -13.47 9.59 -42.20
C GLU A 436 -12.52 9.44 -40.98
N TYR A 437 -11.73 8.38 -40.96
CA TYR A 437 -10.97 7.97 -39.78
C TYR A 437 -9.76 8.89 -39.52
N THR A 438 -9.95 9.84 -38.59
CA THR A 438 -8.91 10.77 -38.11
C THR A 438 -9.00 10.92 -36.59
N TYR A 439 -7.91 11.32 -35.94
CA TYR A 439 -7.92 11.64 -34.51
C TYR A 439 -8.99 12.69 -34.15
N ALA A 440 -9.11 13.75 -34.95
CA ALA A 440 -10.12 14.79 -34.77
C ALA A 440 -11.56 14.27 -34.88
N ALA A 441 -11.83 13.37 -35.84
CA ALA A 441 -13.14 12.72 -35.95
C ALA A 441 -13.44 11.83 -34.73
N ALA A 442 -12.43 11.13 -34.20
CA ALA A 442 -12.56 10.31 -33.01
C ALA A 442 -12.88 11.13 -31.76
N VAL A 443 -12.11 12.20 -31.53
CA VAL A 443 -12.38 13.18 -30.48
C VAL A 443 -13.80 13.74 -30.61
N GLY A 444 -14.19 14.15 -31.81
CA GLY A 444 -15.53 14.67 -32.07
C GLY A 444 -16.63 13.66 -31.74
N ARG A 445 -16.41 12.38 -32.05
CA ARG A 445 -17.36 11.31 -31.75
C ARG A 445 -17.53 11.07 -30.25
N VAL A 446 -16.43 11.10 -29.49
CA VAL A 446 -16.48 10.92 -28.02
C VAL A 446 -17.08 12.15 -27.32
N LYS A 447 -16.77 13.37 -27.78
CA LYS A 447 -17.32 14.61 -27.22
C LYS A 447 -18.85 14.65 -27.26
N GLN A 448 -19.46 14.08 -28.31
CA GLN A 448 -20.92 13.95 -28.40
C GLN A 448 -21.52 13.18 -27.21
N CYS A 449 -20.74 12.33 -26.54
CA CYS A 449 -21.20 11.50 -25.43
C CYS A 449 -21.18 12.22 -24.08
N GLY A 450 -21.09 13.55 -24.05
CA GLY A 450 -21.14 14.36 -22.83
C GLY A 450 -19.78 14.66 -22.21
N PHE A 451 -18.71 14.63 -23.00
CA PHE A 451 -17.37 15.02 -22.56
C PHE A 451 -16.98 16.39 -23.13
N SER A 452 -16.70 17.36 -22.26
CA SER A 452 -16.20 18.68 -22.66
C SER A 452 -14.76 18.62 -23.18
N THR A 453 -13.95 17.75 -22.60
CA THR A 453 -12.54 17.53 -22.95
C THR A 453 -12.34 16.06 -23.31
N VAL A 454 -11.67 15.81 -24.44
CA VAL A 454 -11.27 14.46 -24.87
C VAL A 454 -9.86 14.60 -25.42
N GLU A 455 -8.89 14.06 -24.70
CA GLU A 455 -7.46 14.11 -25.04
C GLU A 455 -6.81 12.74 -24.73
N GLY A 456 -5.57 12.50 -25.18
CA GLY A 456 -4.92 11.21 -24.93
C GLY A 456 -5.68 10.01 -25.52
N LEU A 457 -6.49 10.22 -26.56
CA LEU A 457 -7.46 9.21 -27.00
C LEU A 457 -6.76 8.08 -27.77
N TYR A 458 -6.91 6.86 -27.28
CA TYR A 458 -6.53 5.66 -28.03
C TYR A 458 -7.62 5.30 -29.04
N ILE A 459 -7.33 5.50 -30.33
CA ILE A 459 -8.34 5.50 -31.38
C ILE A 459 -8.53 4.16 -32.10
N GLU A 460 -7.60 3.20 -31.99
CA GLU A 460 -7.58 1.97 -32.81
C GLU A 460 -8.92 1.21 -32.76
N ASN A 461 -9.51 1.09 -31.56
CA ASN A 461 -10.79 0.38 -31.37
C ASN A 461 -12.03 1.11 -31.94
N LEU A 462 -11.87 2.34 -32.42
CA LEU A 462 -12.90 3.11 -33.11
C LEU A 462 -12.92 2.87 -34.63
N ALA A 463 -11.91 2.22 -35.23
CA ALA A 463 -11.92 1.94 -36.68
C ALA A 463 -12.95 0.87 -37.06
N SER A 464 -13.50 0.92 -38.27
CA SER A 464 -14.33 -0.18 -38.82
C SER A 464 -13.47 -1.42 -39.05
N GLU A 465 -14.10 -2.58 -39.31
CA GLU A 465 -13.40 -3.84 -39.52
C GLU A 465 -12.33 -3.71 -40.63
N GLY A 466 -11.07 -3.99 -40.28
CA GLY A 466 -9.94 -4.03 -41.21
C GLY A 466 -9.22 -2.70 -41.48
N GLY A 467 -9.63 -1.59 -40.85
CA GLY A 467 -9.24 -0.24 -41.30
C GLY A 467 -7.98 0.40 -40.71
N PHE A 468 -7.55 0.05 -39.49
CA PHE A 468 -6.50 0.81 -38.80
C PHE A 468 -5.76 -0.04 -37.76
N ASN A 469 -4.45 -0.22 -37.95
CA ASN A 469 -3.56 -0.90 -37.01
C ASN A 469 -2.23 -0.13 -36.92
N ASN A 470 -2.18 0.80 -35.98
CA ASN A 470 -1.04 1.68 -35.75
C ASN A 470 0.22 0.98 -35.26
N TYR A 471 0.02 -0.21 -34.68
CA TYR A 471 1.10 -1.05 -34.23
C TYR A 471 1.83 -1.66 -35.45
N SER A 472 1.10 -2.08 -36.48
CA SER A 472 1.66 -2.71 -37.69
C SER A 472 2.28 -1.74 -38.71
N ASP A 473 1.79 -0.50 -38.78
CA ASP A 473 2.32 0.54 -39.69
C ASP A 473 3.39 1.44 -39.03
N GLY A 474 3.60 1.28 -37.71
CA GLY A 474 4.63 1.97 -36.94
C GLY A 474 4.27 3.40 -36.52
N THR A 475 3.00 3.76 -36.56
CA THR A 475 2.56 5.13 -36.25
C THR A 475 2.34 5.40 -34.75
N PHE A 476 1.89 4.42 -33.97
CA PHE A 476 1.56 4.58 -32.55
C PHE A 476 1.30 3.23 -31.83
N SER A 477 1.58 3.15 -30.53
CA SER A 477 1.23 2.02 -29.66
C SER A 477 0.75 2.53 -28.28
N HIS A 478 0.88 1.77 -27.20
CA HIS A 478 0.64 2.27 -25.84
C HIS A 478 1.57 3.45 -25.51
N ASN A 479 1.02 4.49 -24.88
CA ASN A 479 1.78 5.65 -24.44
C ASN A 479 1.13 6.23 -23.18
N MET A 480 1.59 5.75 -22.02
CA MET A 480 1.07 6.26 -20.75
C MET A 480 1.60 7.65 -20.45
N GLU A 481 2.80 8.05 -20.88
CA GLU A 481 3.28 9.42 -20.63
C GLU A 481 2.33 10.45 -21.24
N TRP A 482 1.89 10.23 -22.47
CA TRP A 482 0.92 11.11 -23.13
C TRP A 482 -0.45 11.09 -22.41
N ILE A 483 -0.99 9.91 -22.13
CA ILE A 483 -2.29 9.75 -21.46
C ILE A 483 -2.28 10.41 -20.06
N THR A 484 -1.22 10.22 -19.29
CA THR A 484 -1.05 10.81 -17.96
C THR A 484 -0.83 12.31 -18.05
N TYR A 485 -0.02 12.78 -19.00
CA TYR A 485 0.19 14.21 -19.23
C TYR A 485 -1.13 14.94 -19.47
N GLU A 486 -1.98 14.42 -20.36
CA GLU A 486 -3.28 15.02 -20.66
C GLU A 486 -4.21 15.00 -19.43
N ALA A 487 -4.15 13.96 -18.59
CA ALA A 487 -4.90 13.91 -17.34
C ALA A 487 -4.46 14.97 -16.33
N VAL A 488 -3.15 15.14 -16.17
CA VAL A 488 -2.57 16.21 -15.34
C VAL A 488 -2.94 17.59 -15.89
N GLN A 489 -2.91 17.80 -17.21
CA GLN A 489 -3.36 19.07 -17.81
C GLN A 489 -4.85 19.33 -17.56
N PHE A 490 -5.70 18.31 -17.66
CA PHE A 490 -7.13 18.43 -17.34
C PHE A 490 -7.35 18.82 -15.87
N ILE A 491 -6.63 18.19 -14.93
CA ILE A 491 -6.69 18.51 -13.50
C ILE A 491 -6.23 19.94 -13.24
N ASN A 492 -5.11 20.35 -13.85
CA ASN A 492 -4.47 21.65 -13.65
C ASN A 492 -5.15 22.81 -14.38
N SER A 493 -6.15 22.54 -15.22
CA SER A 493 -6.92 23.58 -15.92
C SER A 493 -7.45 24.66 -14.96
N GLN A 494 -7.56 25.89 -15.47
CA GLN A 494 -7.98 27.07 -14.69
C GLN A 494 -9.51 27.14 -14.48
N ASP A 495 -10.28 26.14 -14.92
CA ASP A 495 -11.72 26.07 -14.64
C ASP A 495 -11.95 25.45 -13.26
N GLU A 496 -12.40 26.29 -12.32
CA GLU A 496 -12.66 25.94 -10.91
C GLU A 496 -13.94 25.11 -10.72
N LYS A 497 -14.68 24.77 -11.79
CA LYS A 497 -15.80 23.82 -11.68
C LYS A 497 -15.33 22.45 -11.19
N PRO A 498 -16.18 21.73 -10.43
CA PRO A 498 -15.91 20.35 -10.08
C PRO A 498 -15.82 19.50 -11.36
N PHE A 499 -15.04 18.43 -11.32
CA PHE A 499 -14.80 17.62 -12.52
C PHE A 499 -15.16 16.17 -12.39
N PHE A 500 -15.53 15.58 -13.53
CA PHE A 500 -15.60 14.16 -13.73
C PHE A 500 -14.55 13.77 -14.78
N LEU A 501 -13.56 12.98 -14.38
CA LEU A 501 -12.52 12.46 -15.25
C LEU A 501 -12.71 10.96 -15.43
N TYR A 502 -13.03 10.54 -16.65
CA TYR A 502 -13.02 9.14 -17.03
C TYR A 502 -11.65 8.79 -17.62
N PHE A 503 -10.78 8.23 -16.79
CA PHE A 503 -9.37 7.94 -17.09
C PHE A 503 -9.21 6.46 -17.43
N ASN A 504 -8.87 6.16 -18.68
CA ASN A 504 -8.90 4.80 -19.22
C ASN A 504 -7.54 4.38 -19.79
N PRO A 505 -6.56 4.04 -18.97
CA PRO A 505 -5.29 3.47 -19.42
C PRO A 505 -5.50 2.28 -20.36
N THR A 506 -4.67 2.17 -21.39
CA THR A 506 -4.69 1.03 -22.32
C THR A 506 -3.87 -0.16 -21.81
N VAL A 507 -2.93 0.08 -20.90
CA VAL A 507 -2.13 -0.98 -20.27
C VAL A 507 -2.93 -1.61 -19.13
N PRO A 508 -2.76 -2.91 -18.82
CA PRO A 508 -1.84 -3.88 -19.43
C PRO A 508 -2.40 -4.72 -20.61
N HIS A 509 -3.39 -4.23 -21.37
CA HIS A 509 -4.07 -5.00 -22.42
C HIS A 509 -3.12 -5.72 -23.41
N SER A 510 -3.33 -7.03 -23.57
CA SER A 510 -2.37 -7.93 -24.23
C SER A 510 -2.49 -8.04 -25.76
N SER A 511 -3.52 -7.45 -26.39
CA SER A 511 -3.64 -7.51 -27.85
C SER A 511 -2.54 -6.76 -28.60
N ASN A 512 -1.88 -5.82 -27.92
CA ASN A 512 -0.76 -5.03 -28.40
C ASN A 512 0.35 -5.18 -27.35
N ASP A 513 1.57 -5.40 -27.81
CA ASP A 513 2.67 -5.70 -26.90
C ASP A 513 3.11 -4.43 -26.15
N VAL A 514 2.90 -4.44 -24.82
CA VAL A 514 3.31 -3.35 -23.92
C VAL A 514 4.83 -3.23 -23.89
N GLY A 515 5.55 -4.35 -23.94
CA GLY A 515 7.01 -4.40 -24.03
C GLY A 515 7.52 -3.71 -25.28
N ASP A 516 6.94 -3.95 -26.45
CA ASP A 516 7.29 -3.23 -27.67
C ASP A 516 6.96 -1.75 -27.58
N ALA A 517 5.82 -1.37 -27.01
CA ALA A 517 5.46 0.04 -26.84
C ALA A 517 6.46 0.79 -25.95
N LEU A 518 7.00 0.09 -24.95
CA LEU A 518 7.95 0.61 -23.97
C LEU A 518 9.40 0.62 -24.49
N THR A 519 9.83 -0.47 -25.14
CA THR A 519 11.25 -0.76 -25.41
C THR A 519 11.66 -0.60 -26.88
N ASN A 520 10.71 -0.62 -27.82
CA ASN A 520 11.06 -0.53 -29.24
C ASN A 520 11.55 0.89 -29.58
N PRO A 521 12.78 1.06 -30.10
CA PRO A 521 13.35 2.37 -30.38
C PRO A 521 12.62 3.16 -31.48
N LYS A 522 11.68 2.53 -32.20
CA LYS A 522 10.79 3.21 -33.15
C LYS A 522 9.67 4.00 -32.45
N PHE A 523 9.36 3.67 -31.19
CA PHE A 523 8.35 4.34 -30.38
C PHE A 523 9.00 5.15 -29.27
N THR A 524 8.55 6.39 -29.13
CA THR A 524 8.98 7.31 -28.08
C THR A 524 7.74 7.80 -27.32
N CYS A 525 7.92 8.38 -26.14
CA CYS A 525 6.83 9.03 -25.40
C CYS A 525 6.16 10.18 -26.16
N ARG A 526 6.77 10.63 -27.28
CA ARG A 526 6.25 11.69 -28.14
C ARG A 526 5.29 11.17 -29.19
N ASP A 527 5.28 9.87 -29.48
CA ASP A 527 4.44 9.32 -30.54
C ASP A 527 3.00 9.14 -30.01
N THR A 528 2.04 9.82 -30.63
CA THR A 528 0.63 9.81 -30.22
C THR A 528 -0.28 9.50 -31.40
N ALA A 529 -1.53 9.13 -31.12
CA ALA A 529 -2.55 9.01 -32.16
C ALA A 529 -2.87 10.35 -32.87
N ASN A 530 -2.48 11.48 -32.28
CA ASN A 530 -2.64 12.82 -32.86
C ASN A 530 -1.35 13.32 -33.56
N GLY A 531 -0.42 12.41 -33.87
CA GLY A 531 0.89 12.74 -34.43
C GLY A 531 1.99 12.78 -33.37
N LYS A 532 3.15 13.34 -33.70
CA LYS A 532 4.31 13.37 -32.81
C LYS A 532 4.37 14.69 -32.04
N LEU A 533 4.48 14.62 -30.72
CA LEU A 533 4.69 15.79 -29.86
C LEU A 533 6.04 16.45 -30.18
N ASP A 534 6.13 17.77 -30.00
CA ASP A 534 7.38 18.52 -30.17
C ASP A 534 8.29 18.50 -28.93
N PHE A 535 7.80 17.93 -27.83
CA PHE A 535 8.45 17.88 -26.53
C PHE A 535 8.24 16.52 -25.86
N ASP A 536 9.15 16.15 -24.95
CA ASP A 536 8.97 15.02 -24.04
C ASP A 536 7.99 15.44 -22.93
N PRO A 537 6.92 14.67 -22.64
CA PRO A 537 6.02 14.97 -21.52
C PRO A 537 6.79 14.95 -20.20
N VAL A 538 6.86 16.11 -19.52
CA VAL A 538 7.45 16.26 -18.18
C VAL A 538 6.32 16.26 -17.16
N ILE A 539 6.30 15.23 -16.31
CA ILE A 539 5.19 14.92 -15.40
C ILE A 539 5.78 14.68 -14.01
N LYS A 540 5.43 15.54 -13.06
CA LYS A 540 5.83 15.40 -11.65
C LYS A 540 5.29 14.10 -11.07
N GLY A 541 6.11 13.38 -10.33
CA GLY A 541 5.78 12.05 -9.80
C GLY A 541 5.86 10.91 -10.82
N MET A 542 6.28 11.19 -12.07
CA MET A 542 6.47 10.19 -13.13
C MET A 542 7.75 10.50 -13.93
N THR A 543 7.68 11.21 -15.06
CA THR A 543 8.83 11.42 -15.95
C THR A 543 9.81 12.50 -15.49
N GLU A 544 9.39 13.47 -14.66
CA GLU A 544 10.18 14.66 -14.32
C GLU A 544 11.54 14.33 -13.67
N GLN A 545 11.58 13.32 -12.80
CA GLN A 545 12.78 12.97 -12.05
C GLN A 545 13.87 12.27 -12.89
N TYR A 546 13.52 11.76 -14.07
CA TYR A 546 14.44 11.02 -14.94
C TYR A 546 15.10 11.92 -16.00
N GLY A 547 14.70 13.18 -16.10
CA GLY A 547 15.26 14.16 -17.04
C GLY A 547 14.81 13.98 -18.50
N ASN A 548 14.58 12.74 -18.97
CA ASN A 548 14.00 12.46 -20.29
C ASN A 548 13.16 11.18 -20.29
N CYS A 549 12.36 10.99 -21.34
CA CYS A 549 11.47 9.84 -21.44
C CYS A 549 12.18 8.50 -21.63
N ALA A 550 13.35 8.48 -22.29
CA ALA A 550 14.05 7.22 -22.54
C ALA A 550 14.55 6.63 -21.22
N ASP A 551 15.16 7.46 -20.36
CA ASP A 551 15.63 7.07 -19.04
C ASP A 551 14.45 6.67 -18.13
N TYR A 552 13.30 7.37 -18.23
CA TYR A 552 12.08 6.97 -17.54
C TYR A 552 11.59 5.57 -17.96
N ARG A 553 11.49 5.31 -19.27
CA ARG A 553 11.03 4.00 -19.78
C ARG A 553 12.00 2.88 -19.43
N GLU A 554 13.30 3.16 -19.47
CA GLU A 554 14.32 2.24 -18.98
C GLU A 554 14.14 1.93 -17.49
N SER A 555 13.71 2.90 -16.67
CA SER A 555 13.40 2.64 -15.26
C SER A 555 12.22 1.70 -15.03
N ILE A 556 11.22 1.68 -15.92
CA ILE A 556 10.12 0.71 -15.87
C ILE A 556 10.65 -0.67 -16.21
N TYR A 557 11.45 -0.77 -17.27
CA TYR A 557 12.09 -2.02 -17.67
C TYR A 557 12.94 -2.60 -16.54
N ASN A 558 13.72 -1.77 -15.85
CA ASN A 558 14.60 -2.19 -14.75
C ASN A 558 13.87 -2.58 -13.47
N ARG A 559 12.63 -2.11 -13.26
CA ARG A 559 11.79 -2.45 -12.10
C ARG A 559 10.94 -3.71 -12.31
N ALA A 560 10.79 -4.15 -13.55
CA ALA A 560 9.97 -5.29 -13.92
C ALA A 560 10.79 -6.59 -13.89
N ASP A 561 10.21 -7.65 -13.33
CA ASP A 561 10.81 -8.99 -13.36
C ASP A 561 10.47 -9.73 -14.65
N THR A 562 9.27 -9.47 -15.17
CA THR A 562 8.70 -10.06 -16.38
C THR A 562 8.03 -8.99 -17.25
N GLU A 563 7.81 -9.31 -18.53
CA GLU A 563 7.12 -8.38 -19.44
C GLU A 563 5.66 -8.09 -19.01
N ASP A 564 5.02 -9.01 -18.29
CA ASP A 564 3.68 -8.84 -17.72
C ASP A 564 3.66 -7.70 -16.67
N ASP A 565 4.81 -7.34 -16.08
CA ASP A 565 4.94 -6.29 -15.05
C ASP A 565 5.05 -4.87 -15.62
N TYR A 566 5.43 -4.73 -16.91
CA TYR A 566 5.61 -3.42 -17.53
C TYR A 566 4.34 -2.57 -17.48
N GLY A 567 3.19 -3.17 -17.81
CA GLY A 567 1.91 -2.47 -17.83
C GLY A 567 1.47 -1.98 -16.46
N PRO A 568 1.42 -2.85 -15.42
CA PRO A 568 1.10 -2.45 -14.05
C PRO A 568 2.03 -1.38 -13.47
N ILE A 569 3.35 -1.50 -13.64
CA ILE A 569 4.32 -0.52 -13.12
C ILE A 569 4.12 0.85 -13.82
N TRP A 570 3.95 0.85 -15.14
CA TRP A 570 3.72 2.08 -15.90
C TRP A 570 2.39 2.76 -15.53
N LEU A 571 1.37 1.96 -15.19
CA LEU A 571 0.10 2.44 -14.67
C LEU A 571 0.24 3.00 -13.25
N ASP A 572 1.00 2.36 -12.37
CA ASP A 572 1.21 2.80 -11.00
C ASP A 572 1.85 4.19 -10.93
N ASP A 573 2.91 4.42 -11.70
CA ASP A 573 3.53 5.75 -11.77
C ASP A 573 2.54 6.82 -12.28
N SER A 574 1.66 6.45 -13.22
CA SER A 574 0.60 7.35 -13.68
C SER A 574 -0.40 7.69 -12.57
N VAL A 575 -0.70 6.75 -11.67
CA VAL A 575 -1.55 7.01 -10.51
C VAL A 575 -0.84 7.97 -9.56
N GLY A 576 0.45 7.77 -9.30
CA GLY A 576 1.27 8.69 -8.49
C GLY A 576 1.29 10.12 -9.03
N ALA A 577 1.46 10.28 -10.34
CA ALA A 577 1.39 11.58 -11.00
C ALA A 577 0.01 12.26 -10.90
N ILE A 578 -1.09 11.49 -11.01
CA ILE A 578 -2.44 12.03 -10.86
C ILE A 578 -2.67 12.48 -9.41
N ILE A 579 -2.30 11.65 -8.42
CA ILE A 579 -2.40 12.01 -6.99
C ILE A 579 -1.60 13.30 -6.73
N THR A 580 -0.35 13.36 -7.20
CA THR A 580 0.50 14.55 -7.07
C THR A 580 -0.14 15.80 -7.67
N ALA A 581 -0.76 15.68 -8.85
CA ALA A 581 -1.45 16.79 -9.48
C ALA A 581 -2.68 17.27 -8.67
N LEU A 582 -3.40 16.36 -8.03
CA LEU A 582 -4.51 16.71 -7.13
C LEU A 582 -4.04 17.40 -5.86
N GLU A 583 -2.92 16.95 -5.30
CA GLU A 583 -2.27 17.56 -4.13
C GLU A 583 -1.78 18.98 -4.43
N ASP A 584 -1.03 19.15 -5.53
CA ASP A 584 -0.50 20.44 -5.96
C ASP A 584 -1.63 21.44 -6.27
N LYS A 585 -2.76 20.95 -6.80
CA LYS A 585 -3.97 21.74 -7.06
C LYS A 585 -4.78 22.00 -5.78
N GLY A 586 -4.48 21.32 -4.66
CA GLY A 586 -5.17 21.46 -3.39
C GLY A 586 -6.60 20.89 -3.39
N VAL A 587 -6.86 19.88 -4.22
CA VAL A 587 -8.21 19.30 -4.40
C VAL A 587 -8.28 17.80 -4.11
N LEU A 588 -7.18 17.17 -3.66
CA LEU A 588 -7.16 15.73 -3.32
C LEU A 588 -8.27 15.38 -2.32
N ASP A 589 -8.36 16.11 -1.21
CA ASP A 589 -9.37 15.88 -0.15
C ASP A 589 -10.83 16.06 -0.63
N ASN A 590 -11.04 16.76 -1.74
CA ASN A 590 -12.35 16.96 -2.37
C ASN A 590 -12.51 16.13 -3.66
N THR A 591 -11.70 15.09 -3.86
CA THR A 591 -11.75 14.22 -5.04
C THR A 591 -12.02 12.77 -4.64
N ILE A 592 -13.09 12.20 -5.20
CA ILE A 592 -13.34 10.77 -5.15
C ILE A 592 -12.53 10.14 -6.30
N PHE A 593 -11.59 9.25 -5.97
CA PHE A 593 -10.79 8.51 -6.93
C PHE A 593 -11.22 7.03 -6.91
#